data_AF-A0AAW2BFV5-F1
#
_entry.id   AF-A0AAW2BFV5-F1
#
_cell.length_a   1.000
_cell.length_b   1.000
_cell.length_c   1.000
_cell.angle_alpha   90.00
_cell.angle_beta   90.00
_cell.angle_gamma   90.00
#
_symmetry.space_group_name_H-M   'P 1'
#
loop_
_entity.id
_entity.type
_entity.pdbx_description
1 polymer ?
#
loop_
_entity_poly.entity_id
_entity_poly.type
_entity_poly.pdbx_seq_one_letter_code
_entity_poly.pdbx_strand_id
1 'polypeptide(L)'
;MTLTTHQWALQSSKDSAPGTIVIEFPNGLPTAPSRKQKQKTSELEQQLKKAEAAQRRRMQAEAIRKILGQESSRKKREDKFKKLKEELAQERAANAMMLPSNTIRLVMGPTGTVLKFSEDMGLPSILDSKSPPLRIESYT
;
A
#
# COMPACT_ATOMS: atom_id res chain seq x y z
N MET A 1 -15.88 24.29 8.41
CA MET A 1 -14.75 24.17 7.45
C MET A 1 -13.49 24.60 8.18
N THR A 2 -12.56 23.68 8.47
CA THR A 2 -11.30 23.98 9.19
C THR A 2 -10.17 24.14 8.18
N LEU A 3 -9.54 25.32 8.16
CA LEU A 3 -8.44 25.63 7.24
C LEU A 3 -7.17 24.88 7.66
N THR A 4 -6.51 24.22 6.71
CA THR A 4 -5.22 23.58 6.95
C THR A 4 -4.10 24.62 6.90
N THR A 5 -3.00 24.39 7.62
CA THR A 5 -1.83 25.28 7.66
C THR A 5 -1.33 25.68 6.27
N HIS A 6 -1.45 24.79 5.29
CA HIS A 6 -1.09 25.06 3.90
C HIS A 6 -1.98 26.14 3.24
N GLN A 7 -3.28 26.16 3.54
CA GLN A 7 -4.18 27.19 3.02
C GLN A 7 -3.88 28.58 3.59
N TRP A 8 -3.52 28.67 4.88
CA TRP A 8 -3.13 29.93 5.52
C TRP A 8 -1.91 30.57 4.86
N ALA A 9 -0.88 29.76 4.58
CA ALA A 9 0.34 30.23 3.95
C ALA A 9 0.12 30.77 2.53
N LEU A 10 -0.84 30.22 1.79
CA LEU A 10 -1.16 30.68 0.42
C LEU A 10 -2.02 31.94 0.40
N GLN A 11 -2.85 32.17 1.42
CA GLN A 11 -3.71 33.36 1.50
C GLN A 11 -2.95 34.59 2.00
N SER A 12 -1.98 34.42 2.89
CA SER A 12 -1.18 35.52 3.46
C SER A 12 -0.38 36.33 2.43
N SER A 13 -0.16 35.81 1.23
CA SER A 13 0.64 36.46 0.18
C SER A 13 -0.20 37.23 -0.84
N LYS A 14 -1.54 37.25 -0.70
CA LYS A 14 -2.45 37.73 -1.76
C LYS A 14 -3.24 39.00 -1.40
N ASP A 15 -2.84 39.72 -0.36
CA ASP A 15 -3.38 41.05 -0.02
C ASP A 15 -2.38 42.17 -0.32
N SER A 16 -1.70 42.09 -1.46
CA SER A 16 -0.97 43.23 -2.01
C SER A 16 -1.61 43.66 -3.34
N ALA A 17 -2.75 44.33 -3.23
CA ALA A 17 -3.30 45.16 -4.30
C ALA A 17 -2.72 46.57 -4.17
N PRO A 18 -2.31 47.23 -5.27
CA PRO A 18 -1.69 48.54 -5.24
C PRO A 18 -2.78 49.61 -5.11
N GLY A 19 -2.98 50.13 -3.90
CA GLY A 19 -3.97 51.17 -3.68
C GLY A 19 -3.88 51.75 -2.27
N THR A 20 -3.19 52.90 -2.18
CA THR A 20 -3.36 53.91 -1.11
C THR A 20 -3.11 53.45 0.33
N ILE A 21 -1.84 53.19 0.69
CA ILE A 21 -1.36 53.54 2.04
C ILE A 21 0.02 54.18 1.88
N VAL A 22 0.07 55.50 1.98
CA VAL A 22 1.31 56.27 2.17
C VAL A 22 1.78 55.96 3.59
N ILE A 23 2.62 54.93 3.72
CA ILE A 23 3.44 54.74 4.93
C ILE A 23 4.76 55.43 4.65
N GLU A 24 4.80 56.73 4.93
CA GLU A 24 5.99 57.55 4.95
C GLU A 24 6.79 57.20 6.22
N PHE A 25 7.97 56.62 6.05
CA PHE A 25 8.91 56.40 7.16
C PHE A 25 9.69 57.69 7.41
N PRO A 26 9.51 58.37 8.56
CA PRO A 26 10.08 59.70 8.81
C PRO A 26 11.62 59.73 8.87
N ASN A 27 12.28 58.56 8.97
CA ASN A 27 13.69 58.38 8.67
C ASN A 27 13.77 57.22 7.68
N GLY A 28 14.15 57.51 6.44
CA GLY A 28 14.25 56.51 5.36
C GLY A 28 14.93 55.22 5.79
N LEU A 29 14.49 54.10 5.21
CA LEU A 29 15.04 52.75 5.41
C LEU A 29 16.59 52.81 5.46
N PRO A 30 17.25 52.18 6.46
CA PRO A 30 18.70 52.14 6.50
C PRO A 30 19.21 51.54 5.19
N THR A 31 20.11 52.25 4.50
CA THR A 31 20.73 51.81 3.25
C THR A 31 21.09 50.33 3.35
N ALA A 32 20.57 49.53 2.43
CA ALA A 32 20.75 48.08 2.44
C ALA A 32 22.25 47.75 2.60
N PRO A 33 22.62 46.90 3.58
CA PRO A 33 24.03 46.56 3.81
C PRO A 33 24.60 45.94 2.53
N SER A 34 25.70 46.53 2.04
CA SER A 34 26.31 46.16 0.76
C SER A 34 26.59 44.65 0.69
N ARG A 35 26.11 44.01 -0.37
CA ARG A 35 26.16 42.55 -0.59
C ARG A 35 27.56 42.04 -0.99
N LYS A 36 28.66 42.66 -0.54
CA LYS A 36 30.02 42.35 -1.04
C LYS A 36 31.00 41.76 -0.03
N GLN A 37 30.56 41.35 1.16
CA GLN A 37 31.47 40.80 2.17
C GLN A 37 31.07 39.43 2.74
N LYS A 38 30.38 38.59 1.95
CA LYS A 38 30.16 37.18 2.28
C LYS A 38 30.78 36.26 1.23
N GLN A 39 32.10 36.32 1.07
CA GLN A 39 32.81 35.39 0.18
C GLN A 39 34.14 34.88 0.75
N LYS A 40 34.21 34.79 2.09
CA LYS A 40 35.29 34.07 2.80
C LYS A 40 34.73 33.24 3.96
N THR A 41 33.64 32.50 3.74
CA THR A 41 33.36 31.34 4.60
C THR A 41 34.37 30.27 4.21
N SER A 42 35.36 30.09 5.08
CA SER A 42 36.54 29.23 4.98
C SER A 42 36.23 27.84 4.41
N GLU A 43 37.14 27.28 3.63
CA GLU A 43 37.08 25.92 3.06
C GLU A 43 36.73 24.86 4.11
N LEU A 44 37.19 25.06 5.36
CA LEU A 44 36.88 24.22 6.51
C LEU A 44 35.39 24.21 6.85
N GLU A 45 34.71 25.35 6.75
CA GLU A 45 33.27 25.48 7.02
C GLU A 45 32.43 24.85 5.91
N GLN A 46 32.89 24.95 4.65
CA GLN A 46 32.26 24.27 3.52
C GLN A 46 32.42 22.75 3.58
N GLN A 47 33.59 22.25 4.00
CA GLN A 47 33.82 20.83 4.25
C GLN A 47 32.91 20.29 5.36
N LEU A 48 32.77 21.05 6.46
CA LEU A 48 31.93 20.68 7.59
C LEU A 48 30.45 20.61 7.19
N LYS A 49 29.95 21.57 6.39
CA LYS A 49 28.59 21.52 5.83
C LYS A 49 28.34 20.32 4.92
N LYS A 50 29.32 19.92 4.09
CA LYS A 50 29.20 18.74 3.24
C LYS A 50 29.19 17.44 4.06
N ALA A 51 30.05 17.35 5.07
CA ALA A 51 30.09 16.20 5.98
C ALA A 51 28.77 16.05 6.77
N GLU A 52 28.23 17.16 7.27
CA GLU A 52 26.94 17.17 7.97
C GLU A 52 25.78 16.77 7.04
N ALA A 53 25.75 17.28 5.81
CA ALA A 53 24.74 16.89 4.82
C ALA A 53 24.83 15.40 4.47
N ALA A 54 26.05 14.83 4.39
CA ALA A 54 26.25 13.40 4.18
C ALA A 54 25.77 12.58 5.40
N GLN A 55 26.02 13.06 6.62
CA GLN A 55 25.55 12.42 7.85
C GLN A 55 24.02 12.44 7.96
N ARG A 56 23.38 13.58 7.65
CA ARG A 56 21.91 13.68 7.62
C ARG A 56 21.29 12.70 6.62
N ARG A 57 21.92 12.50 5.46
CA ARG A 57 21.48 11.48 4.48
C ARG A 57 21.63 10.05 5.00
N ARG A 58 22.74 9.74 5.69
CA ARG A 58 22.95 8.42 6.32
C ARG A 58 21.90 8.13 7.38
N MET A 59 21.59 9.10 8.25
CA MET A 59 20.58 8.93 9.29
C MET A 59 19.18 8.66 8.72
N GLN A 60 18.80 9.32 7.62
CA GLN A 60 17.52 9.06 6.96
C GLN A 60 17.46 7.66 6.34
N ALA A 61 18.54 7.19 5.72
CA ALA A 61 18.61 5.86 5.13
C ALA A 61 18.51 4.75 6.20
N GLU A 62 19.14 4.92 7.36
CA GLU A 62 19.05 3.96 8.47
C GLU A 62 17.67 3.96 9.13
N ALA A 63 17.01 5.11 9.25
CA ALA A 63 15.64 5.19 9.74
C ALA A 63 14.66 4.42 8.82
N ILE A 64 14.78 4.60 7.49
CA ILE A 64 13.98 3.84 6.52
C ILE A 64 14.26 2.34 6.63
N ARG A 65 15.53 1.95 6.76
CA ARG A 65 15.92 0.53 6.95
C ARG A 65 15.35 -0.07 8.23
N LYS A 66 15.22 0.73 9.30
CA LYS A 66 14.63 0.30 10.58
C LYS A 66 13.10 0.16 10.50
N ILE A 67 12.42 1.05 9.76
CA ILE A 67 10.97 0.99 9.51
C ILE A 67 10.61 -0.18 8.58
N LEU A 68 11.37 -0.38 7.49
CA LEU A 68 11.14 -1.48 6.54
C LEU A 68 11.38 -2.86 7.17
N GLY A 69 12.03 -2.89 8.32
CA GLY A 69 12.42 -4.12 9.01
C GLY A 69 13.58 -4.79 8.29
N GLN A 70 14.44 -5.49 9.03
CA GLN A 70 15.48 -6.29 8.41
C GLN A 70 14.85 -7.28 7.42
N GLU A 71 15.25 -7.16 6.15
CA GLU A 71 14.85 -7.98 5.00
C GLU A 71 14.84 -9.50 5.30
N SER A 72 15.71 -9.94 6.21
CA SER A 72 15.83 -11.34 6.65
C SER A 72 14.56 -11.90 7.31
N SER A 73 13.82 -11.07 8.05
CA SER A 73 12.60 -11.51 8.73
C SER A 73 11.39 -11.58 7.78
N ARG A 74 11.36 -10.71 6.77
CA ARG A 74 10.34 -10.70 5.71
C ARG A 74 10.45 -11.94 4.85
N LYS A 75 11.66 -12.22 4.35
CA LYS A 75 11.95 -13.43 3.57
C LYS A 75 11.51 -14.71 4.29
N LYS A 76 11.81 -14.82 5.59
CA LYS A 76 11.42 -15.98 6.40
C LYS A 76 9.90 -16.12 6.59
N ARG A 77 9.16 -15.02 6.68
CA ARG A 77 7.68 -15.07 6.77
C ARG A 77 7.06 -15.48 5.44
N GLU A 78 7.56 -14.93 4.33
CA GLU A 78 7.10 -15.27 2.98
C GLU A 78 7.35 -16.75 2.67
N ASP A 79 8.54 -17.27 2.99
CA ASP A 79 8.88 -18.68 2.76
C ASP A 79 8.00 -19.63 3.60
N LYS A 80 7.71 -19.27 4.87
CA LYS A 80 6.75 -20.03 5.70
C LYS A 80 5.36 -20.05 5.07
N PHE A 81 4.86 -18.90 4.62
CA PHE A 81 3.52 -18.81 4.05
C PHE A 81 3.43 -19.58 2.73
N LYS A 82 4.49 -19.56 1.92
CA LYS A 82 4.58 -20.34 0.68
C LYS A 82 4.55 -21.85 0.99
N LYS A 83 5.36 -22.30 1.95
CA LYS A 83 5.39 -23.71 2.37
C LYS A 83 4.03 -24.18 2.90
N LEU A 84 3.37 -23.39 3.75
CA LEU A 84 2.04 -23.72 4.27
C LEU A 84 0.99 -23.82 3.15
N LYS A 85 1.03 -22.93 2.16
CA LYS A 85 0.13 -23.01 1.00
C LYS A 85 0.36 -24.26 0.17
N GLU A 86 1.62 -24.61 -0.06
CA GLU A 86 2.01 -25.78 -0.84
C GLU A 86 1.60 -27.08 -0.13
N GLU A 87 1.87 -27.17 1.18
CA GLU A 87 1.48 -28.32 2.01
C GLU A 87 -0.04 -28.51 2.03
N LEU A 88 -0.81 -27.43 2.20
CA LEU A 88 -2.28 -27.48 2.13
C LEU A 88 -2.78 -27.90 0.74
N ALA A 89 -2.13 -27.44 -0.33
CA ALA A 89 -2.49 -27.83 -1.69
C ALA A 89 -2.18 -29.31 -1.94
N GLN A 90 -1.05 -29.79 -1.44
CA GLN A 90 -0.64 -31.19 -1.53
C GLN A 90 -1.57 -32.09 -0.72
N GLU A 91 -1.91 -31.74 0.51
CA GLU A 91 -2.87 -32.47 1.34
C GLU A 91 -4.24 -32.55 0.64
N ARG A 92 -4.72 -31.44 0.09
CA ARG A 92 -5.98 -31.43 -0.68
C ARG A 92 -5.92 -32.34 -1.91
N ALA A 93 -4.80 -32.36 -2.62
CA ALA A 93 -4.61 -33.22 -3.78
C ALA A 93 -4.56 -34.70 -3.39
N ALA A 94 -3.80 -35.05 -2.35
CA ALA A 94 -3.71 -36.41 -1.83
C ALA A 94 -5.05 -36.91 -1.29
N ASN A 95 -5.75 -36.08 -0.51
CA ASN A 95 -7.10 -36.36 -0.06
C ASN A 95 -8.05 -36.52 -1.26
N ALA A 96 -7.84 -35.76 -2.33
CA ALA A 96 -8.65 -35.92 -3.53
C ALA A 96 -8.50 -37.29 -4.20
N MET A 97 -7.29 -37.83 -4.22
CA MET A 97 -6.99 -39.18 -4.74
C MET A 97 -7.48 -40.31 -3.83
N MET A 98 -7.55 -40.09 -2.52
CA MET A 98 -8.04 -41.09 -1.58
C MET A 98 -9.57 -41.22 -1.57
N LEU A 99 -10.28 -40.20 -2.04
CA LEU A 99 -11.74 -40.21 -1.97
C LEU A 99 -12.33 -41.13 -3.03
N PRO A 100 -13.38 -41.90 -2.65
CA PRO A 100 -14.09 -42.74 -3.60
C PRO A 100 -14.69 -41.93 -4.75
N SER A 101 -14.68 -42.54 -5.92
CA SER A 101 -15.12 -41.94 -7.17
C SER A 101 -16.62 -41.50 -7.13
N ASN A 102 -17.44 -42.15 -6.31
CA ASN A 102 -18.85 -41.79 -6.07
C ASN A 102 -19.11 -40.65 -5.07
N THR A 103 -18.11 -39.78 -4.79
CA THR A 103 -18.25 -38.69 -3.81
C THR A 103 -18.57 -37.34 -4.48
N ILE A 104 -19.43 -36.53 -3.85
CA ILE A 104 -19.68 -35.13 -4.26
C ILE A 104 -19.08 -34.20 -3.19
N ARG A 105 -18.38 -33.15 -3.61
CA ARG A 105 -17.73 -32.19 -2.70
C ARG A 105 -18.45 -30.86 -2.68
N LEU A 106 -18.63 -30.29 -1.49
CA LEU A 106 -19.19 -28.97 -1.27
C LEU A 106 -18.09 -28.01 -0.81
N VAL A 107 -17.86 -26.94 -1.57
CA VAL A 107 -16.92 -25.87 -1.22
C VAL A 107 -17.70 -24.59 -0.98
N MET A 108 -17.74 -24.13 0.27
CA MET A 108 -18.35 -22.85 0.64
C MET A 108 -17.25 -21.77 0.70
N GLY A 109 -17.48 -20.67 0.00
CA GLY A 109 -16.58 -19.51 0.00
C GLY A 109 -17.35 -18.19 0.04
N PRO A 110 -16.64 -17.06 0.23
CA PRO A 110 -17.27 -15.74 0.31
C PRO A 110 -18.00 -15.33 -0.98
N THR A 111 -17.58 -15.86 -2.13
CA THR A 111 -18.22 -15.62 -3.44
C THR A 111 -19.44 -16.52 -3.66
N GLY A 112 -19.61 -17.56 -2.86
CA GLY A 112 -20.70 -18.52 -2.98
C GLY A 112 -20.29 -19.96 -2.69
N THR A 113 -21.20 -20.87 -2.99
CA THR A 113 -21.05 -22.29 -2.73
C THR A 113 -20.93 -23.06 -4.04
N VAL A 114 -19.88 -23.87 -4.17
CA VAL A 114 -19.59 -24.67 -5.36
C VAL A 114 -19.71 -26.16 -5.03
N LEU A 115 -20.54 -26.86 -5.80
CA LEU A 115 -20.62 -28.32 -5.78
C LEU A 115 -19.72 -28.90 -6.87
N LYS A 116 -18.82 -29.81 -6.50
CA LYS A 116 -17.91 -30.49 -7.43
C LYS A 116 -18.22 -31.99 -7.45
N PHE A 117 -18.56 -32.48 -8.63
CA PHE A 117 -18.73 -33.90 -8.92
C PHE A 117 -17.37 -34.52 -9.26
N SER A 118 -17.16 -35.78 -8.90
CA SER A 118 -16.00 -36.53 -9.37
C SER A 118 -16.08 -36.75 -10.88
N GLU A 119 -14.91 -36.85 -11.51
CA GLU A 119 -14.78 -36.89 -12.97
C GLU A 119 -15.40 -38.14 -13.60
N ASP A 120 -15.40 -39.25 -12.86
CA ASP A 120 -15.99 -40.54 -13.24
C ASP A 120 -17.52 -40.58 -13.18
N MET A 121 -18.14 -39.78 -12.29
CA MET A 121 -19.60 -39.73 -12.13
C MET A 121 -20.27 -38.86 -13.21
N GLY A 122 -19.51 -37.98 -13.86
CA GLY A 122 -20.06 -36.98 -14.77
C GLY A 122 -20.97 -35.96 -14.06
N LEU A 123 -21.65 -35.13 -14.85
CA LEU A 123 -22.66 -34.21 -14.34
C LEU A 123 -24.03 -34.90 -14.26
N PRO A 124 -24.81 -34.69 -13.19
CA PRO A 124 -26.16 -35.20 -13.11
C PRO A 124 -27.06 -34.65 -14.22
N SER A 125 -27.87 -35.51 -14.84
CA SER A 125 -28.79 -35.12 -15.92
C SER A 125 -29.89 -34.13 -15.50
N ILE A 126 -30.15 -33.99 -14.19
CA ILE A 126 -31.02 -32.93 -13.66
C ILE A 126 -30.47 -31.53 -13.89
N LEU A 127 -29.15 -31.40 -14.10
CA LEU A 127 -28.52 -30.13 -14.47
C LEU A 127 -28.61 -29.87 -15.99
N ASP A 128 -28.99 -30.89 -16.78
CA ASP A 128 -29.17 -30.73 -18.21
C ASP A 128 -30.51 -30.05 -18.50
N SER A 129 -30.48 -29.02 -19.35
CA SER A 129 -31.66 -28.26 -19.79
C SER A 129 -32.66 -29.05 -20.64
N LYS A 130 -32.38 -30.34 -20.89
CA LYS A 130 -33.20 -31.25 -21.69
C LYS A 130 -33.82 -32.39 -20.87
N SER A 131 -33.71 -32.35 -19.54
CA SER A 131 -34.30 -33.40 -18.71
C SER A 131 -35.84 -33.43 -18.85
N PRO A 132 -36.46 -34.61 -19.04
CA PRO A 132 -37.91 -34.74 -19.05
C PRO A 132 -38.48 -34.33 -17.69
N PRO A 133 -39.74 -33.84 -17.64
CA PRO A 133 -40.34 -33.37 -16.40
C PRO A 133 -40.29 -34.45 -15.32
N LEU A 134 -39.72 -34.11 -14.17
CA LEU A 134 -39.63 -35.00 -13.01
C LEU A 134 -41.05 -35.43 -12.63
N ARG A 135 -41.33 -36.73 -12.79
CA ARG A 135 -42.59 -37.32 -12.36
C ARG A 135 -42.52 -37.44 -10.83
N ILE A 136 -43.05 -36.43 -10.14
CA ILE A 136 -43.22 -36.45 -8.69
C ILE A 136 -44.42 -37.36 -8.42
N GLU A 137 -44.18 -38.62 -8.09
CA GLU A 137 -45.21 -39.46 -7.49
C GLU A 137 -45.33 -39.10 -6.02
N SER A 138 -46.40 -38.38 -5.69
CA SER A 138 -46.80 -38.13 -4.31
C SER A 138 -47.33 -39.43 -3.71
N TYR A 139 -46.59 -40.01 -2.77
CA TYR A 139 -47.12 -41.05 -1.89
C TYR A 139 -47.99 -40.38 -0.83
N THR A 140 -49.30 -40.60 -0.92
CA THR A 140 -50.30 -40.31 0.14
C THR A 140 -50.38 -41.47 1.12
#